data_AF-A0A0P6EGR8-F1
#
_entry.id   AF-A0A0P6EGR8-F1
#
_cell.length_a   1.000
_cell.length_b   1.000
_cell.length_c   1.000
_cell.angle_alpha   90.00
_cell.angle_beta   90.00
_cell.angle_gamma   90.00
#
_symmetry.space_group_name_H-M   'P 1'
#
loop_
_entity.id
_entity.type
_entity.pdbx_description
1 polymer ?
#
loop_
_entity_poly.entity_id
_entity_poly.type
_entity_poly.pdbx_seq_one_letter_code
_entity_poly.pdbx_strand_id
1 'polypeptide(L)'
;MDLRQLNNDQRDALKQFREAVKDCKLPDSDDVYLLRWLIARDFDVAKAEKMLRNSLEWRQKNRIAAMKDDSESPEVMIKYFAVGHTGADKYKSYTLIVRYGAMDLKGLLLSLKKKDYLMYVIRNFEKSILEIKNNPERYTPSPTSIGQCTLILDMAGFSMRHITYKPALDISFEMLQMNEANYPEFLRRVFVINAPKIYSILYSLSKPFMHEKTRNKVRIYGHDADQWKAALLEDFHPQELPACYGGTLTDPDGNPNCITMVNMGGEVPKCYYRTSKLDATNKNCLTISSGSKEQLEFQVTQAGDILKWDFHSEGGDIAFAIYRKEDSQLIPVVPHERVDCHVSSEEGEIHCDGTGVYVVEFDNSFSYFRSKNIWYAITIDSSIPVRQNDK
;
A
#
# COMPACT_ATOMS: atom_id res chain seq x y z
N MET A 1 -12.92 -7.58 -19.39
CA MET A 1 -13.32 -7.03 -20.70
C MET A 1 -12.22 -7.38 -21.69
N ASP A 2 -12.60 -7.80 -22.90
CA ASP A 2 -11.67 -8.22 -23.97
C ASP A 2 -11.65 -7.15 -25.07
N LEU A 3 -10.48 -6.87 -25.67
CA LEU A 3 -10.37 -5.91 -26.78
C LEU A 3 -11.30 -6.24 -27.96
N ARG A 4 -11.65 -7.50 -28.16
CA ARG A 4 -12.58 -7.95 -29.21
C ARG A 4 -14.02 -7.48 -28.96
N GLN A 5 -14.36 -7.15 -27.72
CA GLN A 5 -15.70 -6.71 -27.29
C GLN A 5 -15.89 -5.19 -27.40
N LEU A 6 -14.86 -4.41 -27.79
CA LEU A 6 -14.99 -2.97 -27.93
C LEU A 6 -15.98 -2.61 -29.05
N ASN A 7 -16.84 -1.62 -28.81
CA ASN A 7 -17.60 -0.98 -29.88
C ASN A 7 -16.72 0.02 -30.66
N ASN A 8 -17.26 0.67 -31.70
CA ASN A 8 -16.48 1.58 -32.53
C ASN A 8 -15.95 2.79 -31.75
N ASP A 9 -16.80 3.44 -30.94
CA ASP A 9 -16.41 4.59 -30.13
C ASP A 9 -15.30 4.25 -29.13
N GLN A 10 -15.37 3.08 -28.50
CA GLN A 10 -14.34 2.57 -27.59
C GLN A 10 -13.03 2.26 -28.30
N ARG A 11 -13.08 1.73 -29.53
CA ARG A 11 -11.87 1.53 -30.35
C ARG A 11 -11.23 2.86 -30.73
N ASP A 12 -12.04 3.87 -31.04
CA ASP A 12 -11.52 5.19 -31.38
C ASP A 12 -10.95 5.91 -30.16
N ALA A 13 -11.59 5.79 -28.99
CA ALA A 13 -11.03 6.25 -27.72
C ALA A 13 -9.68 5.57 -27.40
N LEU A 14 -9.56 4.26 -27.65
CA LEU A 14 -8.28 3.54 -27.49
C LEU A 14 -7.19 4.08 -28.42
N LYS A 15 -7.51 4.36 -29.69
CA LYS A 15 -6.55 4.96 -30.63
C LYS A 15 -6.10 6.36 -30.17
N GLN A 16 -7.05 7.21 -29.80
CA GLN A 16 -6.76 8.56 -29.30
C GLN A 16 -5.91 8.52 -28.03
N PHE A 17 -6.24 7.60 -27.12
CA PHE A 17 -5.50 7.44 -25.88
C PHE A 17 -4.07 6.96 -26.11
N ARG A 18 -3.87 5.99 -27.00
CA ARG A 18 -2.54 5.52 -27.40
C ARG A 18 -1.68 6.66 -27.94
N GLU A 19 -2.26 7.51 -28.78
CA GLU A 19 -1.56 8.68 -29.32
C GLU A 19 -1.23 9.70 -28.24
N ALA A 20 -2.14 9.95 -27.30
CA ALA A 20 -1.97 10.91 -26.22
C ALA A 20 -0.84 10.53 -25.24
N VAL A 21 -0.54 9.23 -25.08
CA VAL A 21 0.46 8.73 -24.12
C VAL A 21 1.69 8.14 -24.80
N LYS A 22 1.88 8.38 -26.10
CA LYS A 22 3.01 7.84 -26.88
C LYS A 22 4.39 8.30 -26.39
N ASP A 23 4.43 9.44 -25.69
CA ASP A 23 5.63 9.99 -25.06
C ASP A 23 6.01 9.28 -23.76
N CYS A 24 5.08 8.53 -23.17
CA CYS A 24 5.27 7.86 -21.89
C CYS A 24 6.05 6.55 -22.03
N LYS A 25 6.94 6.28 -21.09
CA LYS A 25 7.55 4.95 -20.91
C LYS A 25 6.62 4.04 -20.10
N LEU A 26 5.80 3.26 -20.78
CA LEU A 26 4.81 2.38 -20.12
C LEU A 26 5.46 1.11 -19.55
N PRO A 27 4.94 0.57 -18.42
CA PRO A 27 5.31 -0.75 -17.91
C PRO A 27 4.99 -1.88 -18.88
N ASP A 28 3.91 -1.72 -19.66
CA ASP A 28 3.51 -2.61 -20.72
C ASP A 28 3.02 -1.79 -21.92
N SER A 29 3.42 -2.20 -23.12
CA SER A 29 3.10 -1.53 -24.38
C SER A 29 1.85 -2.08 -25.06
N ASP A 30 1.24 -3.12 -24.50
CA ASP A 30 0.05 -3.71 -25.11
C ASP A 30 -1.23 -2.86 -24.93
N ASP A 31 -2.21 -3.09 -25.80
CA ASP A 31 -3.49 -2.39 -25.74
C ASP A 31 -4.32 -2.80 -24.50
N VAL A 32 -4.05 -3.97 -23.94
CA VAL A 32 -4.76 -4.48 -22.75
C VAL A 32 -4.41 -3.62 -21.53
N TYR A 33 -3.16 -3.19 -21.42
CA TYR A 33 -2.67 -2.27 -20.40
C TYR A 33 -3.38 -0.93 -20.50
N LEU A 34 -3.42 -0.32 -21.69
CA LEU A 34 -4.11 0.94 -21.93
C LEU A 34 -5.62 0.85 -21.66
N LEU A 35 -6.24 -0.27 -22.03
CA LEU A 35 -7.68 -0.50 -21.85
C LEU A 35 -8.10 -0.40 -20.37
N ARG A 36 -7.25 -0.81 -19.41
CA ARG A 36 -7.56 -0.71 -17.98
C ARG A 36 -7.86 0.72 -17.54
N TRP A 37 -7.05 1.67 -18.00
CA TRP A 37 -7.18 3.09 -17.67
C TRP A 37 -8.42 3.71 -18.29
N LEU A 38 -8.73 3.34 -19.54
CA LEU A 38 -9.95 3.77 -20.22
C LEU A 38 -11.19 3.26 -19.50
N ILE A 39 -11.26 1.97 -19.18
CA ILE A 39 -12.40 1.43 -18.44
C ILE A 39 -12.56 2.12 -17.08
N ALA A 40 -11.46 2.34 -16.36
CA ALA A 40 -11.49 3.00 -15.05
C ALA A 40 -12.00 4.45 -15.11
N ARG A 41 -12.00 5.08 -16.28
CA ARG A 41 -12.47 6.45 -16.51
C ARG A 41 -13.58 6.53 -17.57
N ASP A 42 -14.34 5.44 -17.74
CA ASP A 42 -15.52 5.39 -18.61
C ASP A 42 -15.24 5.82 -20.06
N PHE A 43 -14.05 5.45 -20.55
CA PHE A 43 -13.51 5.80 -21.87
C PHE A 43 -13.30 7.31 -22.11
N ASP A 44 -13.30 8.12 -21.05
CA ASP A 44 -12.86 9.52 -21.10
C ASP A 44 -11.33 9.57 -21.23
N VAL A 45 -10.86 9.87 -22.44
CA VAL A 45 -9.43 9.86 -22.81
C VAL A 45 -8.61 10.81 -21.94
N ALA A 46 -9.10 12.03 -21.69
CA ALA A 46 -8.38 13.04 -20.92
C ALA A 46 -8.23 12.64 -19.45
N LYS A 47 -9.29 12.07 -18.85
CA LYS A 47 -9.21 11.55 -17.47
C LYS A 47 -8.35 10.30 -17.37
N ALA A 48 -8.39 9.41 -18.36
CA ALA A 48 -7.57 8.21 -18.41
C ALA A 48 -6.08 8.58 -18.52
N GLU A 49 -5.73 9.55 -19.37
CA GLU A 49 -4.38 10.10 -19.50
C GLU A 49 -3.88 10.68 -18.19
N LYS A 50 -4.66 11.57 -17.56
CA LYS A 50 -4.28 12.14 -16.26
C LYS A 50 -4.03 11.05 -15.22
N MET A 51 -4.89 10.04 -15.16
CA MET A 51 -4.74 8.93 -14.21
C MET A 51 -3.47 8.10 -14.50
N LEU A 52 -3.20 7.77 -15.76
CA LEU A 52 -2.02 7.00 -16.14
C LEU A 52 -0.74 7.78 -15.82
N ARG A 53 -0.64 9.05 -16.20
CA ARG A 53 0.54 9.89 -15.93
C ARG A 53 0.82 10.00 -14.42
N ASN A 54 -0.21 10.23 -13.60
CA ASN A 54 -0.06 10.21 -12.15
C ASN A 54 0.47 8.86 -11.63
N SER A 55 0.02 7.75 -12.20
CA SER A 55 0.51 6.43 -11.81
C SER A 55 1.96 6.19 -12.25
N LEU A 56 2.38 6.70 -13.41
CA LEU A 56 3.77 6.62 -13.87
C LEU A 56 4.71 7.41 -12.95
N GLU A 57 4.31 8.61 -12.52
CA GLU A 57 5.05 9.40 -11.53
C GLU A 57 5.16 8.66 -10.19
N TRP A 58 4.06 8.08 -9.70
CA TRP A 58 4.06 7.27 -8.48
C TRP A 58 4.99 6.05 -8.61
N ARG A 59 4.96 5.36 -9.77
CA ARG A 59 5.84 4.21 -10.05
C ARG A 59 7.32 4.60 -10.05
N GLN A 60 7.65 5.75 -10.62
CA GLN A 60 9.01 6.29 -10.62
C GLN A 60 9.46 6.64 -9.19
N LYS A 61 8.64 7.39 -8.44
CA LYS A 61 8.94 7.80 -7.06
C LYS A 61 9.18 6.61 -6.13
N ASN A 62 8.39 5.55 -6.28
CA ASN A 62 8.49 4.34 -5.47
C ASN A 62 9.44 3.29 -6.06
N ARG A 63 10.13 3.61 -7.16
CA ARG A 63 11.10 2.73 -7.84
C ARG A 63 10.54 1.34 -8.16
N ILE A 64 9.28 1.27 -8.56
CA ILE A 64 8.56 -0.01 -8.76
C ILE A 64 9.25 -0.90 -9.79
N ALA A 65 9.73 -0.33 -10.90
CA ALA A 65 10.42 -1.07 -11.96
C ALA A 65 11.79 -1.64 -11.53
N ALA A 66 12.42 -1.05 -10.50
CA ALA A 66 13.70 -1.51 -9.98
C ALA A 66 13.54 -2.48 -8.79
N MET A 67 12.31 -2.85 -8.44
CA MET A 67 12.03 -3.74 -7.34
C MET A 67 12.52 -5.15 -7.68
N LYS A 68 13.63 -5.56 -7.06
CA LYS A 68 14.20 -6.88 -7.25
C LYS A 68 13.38 -7.93 -6.50
N ASP A 69 13.38 -9.15 -7.04
CA ASP A 69 12.94 -10.31 -6.28
C ASP A 69 14.06 -10.66 -5.28
N ASP A 70 14.03 -10.03 -4.11
CA ASP A 70 15.14 -10.10 -3.16
C ASP A 70 14.92 -11.12 -2.05
N SER A 71 16.01 -11.79 -1.68
CA SER A 71 16.11 -12.70 -0.51
C SER A 71 15.97 -11.97 0.84
N GLU A 72 15.83 -10.64 0.83
CA GLU A 72 15.81 -9.76 2.02
C GLU A 72 14.40 -9.43 2.54
N SER A 73 13.39 -10.23 2.21
CA SER A 73 12.05 -10.04 2.79
C SER A 73 12.12 -10.16 4.33
N PRO A 74 11.57 -9.20 5.11
CA PRO A 74 11.66 -9.27 6.56
C PRO A 74 11.04 -10.57 7.09
N GLU A 75 11.78 -11.28 7.95
CA GLU A 75 11.37 -12.59 8.48
C GLU A 75 9.97 -12.55 9.11
N VAL A 76 9.65 -11.44 9.79
CA VAL A 76 8.33 -11.21 10.40
C VAL A 76 7.21 -11.16 9.35
N MET A 77 7.45 -10.62 8.16
CA MET A 77 6.47 -10.64 7.08
C MET A 77 6.32 -12.06 6.53
N ILE A 78 7.43 -12.77 6.30
CA ILE A 78 7.39 -14.15 5.82
C ILE A 78 6.56 -15.05 6.76
N LYS A 79 6.74 -14.87 8.08
CA LYS A 79 6.14 -15.72 9.10
C LYS A 79 4.72 -15.32 9.52
N TYR A 80 4.34 -14.05 9.44
CA TYR A 80 3.07 -13.57 10.01
C TYR A 80 2.19 -12.74 9.06
N PHE A 81 2.64 -12.44 7.84
CA PHE A 81 1.80 -11.75 6.86
C PHE A 81 0.83 -12.73 6.20
N ALA A 82 -0.44 -12.68 6.63
CA ALA A 82 -1.47 -13.68 6.33
C ALA A 82 -2.10 -13.52 4.93
N VAL A 83 -1.26 -13.37 3.91
CA VAL A 83 -1.65 -13.19 2.51
C VAL A 83 -0.94 -14.23 1.66
N GLY A 84 -1.65 -14.79 0.69
CA GLY A 84 -1.08 -15.73 -0.25
C GLY A 84 -1.97 -15.92 -1.46
N HIS A 85 -1.49 -16.75 -2.38
CA HIS A 85 -2.22 -17.09 -3.60
C HIS A 85 -2.41 -18.59 -3.68
N THR A 86 -3.40 -19.02 -4.46
CA THR A 86 -3.68 -20.45 -4.64
C THR A 86 -3.82 -20.75 -6.12
N GLY A 87 -5.06 -20.68 -6.61
CA GLY A 87 -5.42 -21.10 -7.94
C GLY A 87 -5.95 -20.00 -8.84
N ALA A 88 -6.69 -20.43 -9.85
CA ALA A 88 -7.56 -19.56 -10.63
C ALA A 88 -9.04 -19.89 -10.36
N ASP A 89 -9.90 -18.88 -10.44
CA ASP A 89 -11.34 -19.12 -10.51
C ASP A 89 -11.78 -19.62 -11.90
N LYS A 90 -13.06 -20.00 -12.04
CA LYS A 90 -13.67 -20.46 -13.31
C LYS A 90 -13.59 -19.44 -14.45
N TYR A 91 -13.26 -18.19 -14.15
CA TYR A 91 -13.11 -17.09 -15.10
C TYR A 91 -11.64 -16.78 -15.39
N LYS A 92 -10.74 -17.67 -14.94
CA LYS A 92 -9.28 -17.54 -15.05
C LYS A 92 -8.75 -16.29 -14.34
N SER A 93 -9.38 -15.81 -13.28
CA SER A 93 -8.75 -14.75 -12.47
C SER A 93 -7.84 -15.36 -11.42
N TYR A 94 -6.71 -14.71 -11.18
CA TYR A 94 -5.76 -15.08 -10.14
C TYR A 94 -6.41 -14.99 -8.75
N THR A 95 -6.18 -15.96 -7.88
CA THR A 95 -6.83 -16.00 -6.57
C THR A 95 -5.90 -15.51 -5.48
N LEU A 96 -6.25 -14.38 -4.87
CA LEU A 96 -5.57 -13.86 -3.68
C LEU A 96 -6.42 -14.13 -2.44
N ILE A 97 -5.80 -14.65 -1.39
CA ILE A 97 -6.45 -14.91 -0.11
C ILE A 97 -5.78 -14.05 0.95
N VAL A 98 -6.58 -13.30 1.71
CA VAL A 98 -6.15 -12.48 2.84
C VAL A 98 -6.92 -12.92 4.07
N ARG A 99 -6.22 -13.54 5.03
CA ARG A 99 -6.79 -13.93 6.33
C ARG A 99 -6.76 -12.75 7.30
N TYR A 100 -7.53 -11.73 6.96
CA TYR A 100 -7.45 -10.43 7.62
C TYR A 100 -7.74 -10.52 9.12
N GLY A 101 -8.75 -11.30 9.53
CA GLY A 101 -9.10 -11.42 10.94
C GLY A 101 -8.07 -12.16 11.79
N ALA A 102 -7.19 -12.96 11.18
CA ALA A 102 -6.10 -13.68 11.85
C ALA A 102 -4.76 -12.93 11.82
N MET A 103 -4.66 -11.85 11.04
CA MET A 103 -3.42 -11.10 10.86
C MET A 103 -3.23 -10.08 11.98
N ASP A 104 -2.15 -10.20 12.76
CA ASP A 104 -1.77 -9.18 13.73
C ASP A 104 -1.08 -7.98 13.07
N LEU A 105 -1.88 -7.16 12.36
CA LEU A 105 -1.39 -5.97 11.69
C LEU A 105 -0.75 -4.97 12.66
N LYS A 106 -1.23 -4.89 13.91
CA LYS A 106 -0.59 -4.07 14.95
C LYS A 106 0.83 -4.57 15.22
N GLY A 107 1.00 -5.86 15.46
CA GLY A 107 2.31 -6.48 15.69
C GLY A 107 3.26 -6.27 14.52
N LEU A 108 2.79 -6.46 13.28
CA LEU A 108 3.57 -6.20 12.06
C LEU A 108 4.06 -4.74 11.99
N LEU A 109 3.19 -3.77 12.28
CA LEU A 109 3.54 -2.35 12.25
C LEU A 109 4.45 -1.93 13.41
N LEU A 110 4.41 -2.62 14.54
CA LEU A 110 5.39 -2.45 15.62
C LEU A 110 6.74 -3.08 15.27
N SER A 111 6.76 -4.10 14.39
CA SER A 111 7.97 -4.80 13.96
C SER A 111 8.68 -4.18 12.76
N LEU A 112 8.01 -3.32 11.99
CA LEU A 112 8.52 -2.81 10.71
C LEU A 112 8.31 -1.32 10.58
N LYS A 113 9.18 -0.65 9.83
CA LYS A 113 8.89 0.71 9.37
C LYS A 113 7.68 0.66 8.43
N LYS A 114 6.85 1.71 8.44
CA LYS A 114 5.68 1.84 7.55
C LYS A 114 6.07 1.61 6.09
N LYS A 115 7.16 2.23 5.63
CA LYS A 115 7.70 2.09 4.27
C LYS A 115 8.02 0.64 3.93
N ASP A 116 8.66 -0.11 4.83
CA ASP A 116 9.04 -1.51 4.58
C ASP A 116 7.81 -2.40 4.44
N TYR A 117 6.79 -2.18 5.29
CA TYR A 117 5.51 -2.87 5.16
C TYR A 117 4.85 -2.55 3.80
N LEU A 118 4.70 -1.26 3.46
CA LEU A 118 4.06 -0.85 2.20
C LEU A 118 4.78 -1.43 0.98
N MET A 119 6.11 -1.33 0.94
CA MET A 119 6.92 -1.86 -0.15
C MET A 119 6.85 -3.37 -0.25
N TYR A 120 6.78 -4.09 0.88
CA TYR A 120 6.57 -5.54 0.87
C TYR A 120 5.22 -5.92 0.25
N VAL A 121 4.15 -5.23 0.61
CA VAL A 121 2.82 -5.54 0.07
C VAL A 121 2.71 -5.14 -1.41
N ILE A 122 3.25 -3.97 -1.81
CA ILE A 122 3.33 -3.57 -3.22
C ILE A 122 4.09 -4.61 -4.03
N ARG A 123 5.20 -5.14 -3.50
CA ARG A 123 5.97 -6.21 -4.15
C ARG A 123 5.11 -7.45 -4.39
N ASN A 124 4.34 -7.88 -3.40
CA ASN A 124 3.45 -9.04 -3.55
C ASN A 124 2.39 -8.78 -4.64
N PHE A 125 1.83 -7.58 -4.72
CA PHE A 125 0.91 -7.19 -5.79
C PHE A 125 1.56 -7.22 -7.18
N GLU A 126 2.75 -6.63 -7.33
CA GLU A 126 3.49 -6.65 -8.61
C GLU A 126 3.89 -8.07 -9.01
N LYS A 127 4.25 -8.95 -8.05
CA LYS A 127 4.47 -10.37 -8.31
C LYS A 127 3.22 -11.07 -8.83
N SER A 128 2.04 -10.80 -8.25
CA SER A 128 0.78 -11.37 -8.76
C SER A 128 0.48 -10.90 -10.19
N ILE A 129 0.76 -9.64 -10.53
CA ILE A 129 0.59 -9.13 -11.89
C ILE A 129 1.56 -9.81 -12.86
N LEU A 130 2.82 -9.98 -12.46
CA LEU A 130 3.82 -10.67 -13.26
C LEU A 130 3.47 -12.14 -13.48
N GLU A 131 2.96 -12.82 -12.45
CA GLU A 131 2.52 -14.22 -12.52
C GLU A 131 1.36 -14.40 -13.52
N ILE A 132 0.39 -13.48 -13.52
CA ILE A 132 -0.69 -13.44 -14.51
C ILE A 132 -0.14 -13.25 -15.93
N LYS A 133 0.84 -12.34 -16.08
CA LYS A 133 1.45 -12.04 -17.39
C LYS A 133 2.28 -13.20 -17.92
N ASN A 134 3.00 -13.90 -17.06
CA ASN A 134 3.87 -15.01 -17.44
C ASN A 134 3.12 -16.32 -17.71
N ASN A 135 1.90 -16.46 -17.17
CA ASN A 135 1.07 -17.66 -17.34
C ASN A 135 -0.33 -17.29 -17.88
N PRO A 136 -0.40 -16.63 -19.06
CA PRO A 136 -1.66 -16.10 -19.59
C PRO A 136 -2.69 -17.19 -19.90
N GLU A 137 -2.26 -18.40 -20.27
CA GLU A 137 -3.16 -19.54 -20.50
C GLU A 137 -3.92 -19.96 -19.23
N ARG A 138 -3.32 -19.75 -18.05
CA ARG A 138 -3.94 -20.02 -16.75
C ARG A 138 -4.80 -18.85 -16.28
N TYR A 139 -4.33 -17.62 -16.46
CA TYR A 139 -4.91 -16.42 -15.82
C TYR A 139 -5.58 -15.41 -16.77
N THR A 140 -5.78 -15.78 -18.04
CA THR A 140 -6.56 -14.98 -18.99
C THR A 140 -7.46 -15.87 -19.85
N PRO A 141 -8.72 -15.46 -20.10
CA PRO A 141 -9.60 -16.16 -21.05
C PRO A 141 -9.10 -16.11 -22.49
N SER A 142 -8.34 -15.07 -22.85
CA SER A 142 -7.77 -14.87 -24.19
C SER A 142 -6.55 -13.93 -24.11
N PRO A 143 -5.67 -13.94 -25.14
CA PRO A 143 -4.53 -13.03 -25.21
C PRO A 143 -4.91 -11.53 -25.23
N THR A 144 -6.16 -11.22 -25.54
CA THR A 144 -6.70 -9.86 -25.64
C THR A 144 -7.58 -9.48 -24.46
N SER A 145 -7.65 -10.34 -23.43
CA SER A 145 -8.40 -10.09 -22.20
C SER A 145 -7.53 -9.44 -21.14
N ILE A 146 -8.13 -8.54 -20.38
CA ILE A 146 -7.55 -8.02 -19.14
C ILE A 146 -7.38 -9.18 -18.14
N GLY A 147 -6.15 -9.44 -17.71
CA GLY A 147 -5.88 -10.30 -16.57
C GLY A 147 -6.35 -9.66 -15.26
N GLN A 148 -7.07 -10.44 -14.44
CA GLN A 148 -7.72 -9.96 -13.22
C GLN A 148 -7.45 -10.89 -12.02
N CYS A 149 -7.82 -10.41 -10.83
CA CYS A 149 -7.72 -11.11 -9.56
C CYS A 149 -9.08 -11.20 -8.87
N THR A 150 -9.33 -12.33 -8.21
CA THR A 150 -10.41 -12.52 -7.23
C THR A 150 -9.81 -12.57 -5.83
N LEU A 151 -10.32 -11.69 -4.96
CA LEU A 151 -9.88 -11.59 -3.57
C LEU A 151 -10.85 -12.34 -2.65
N ILE A 152 -10.33 -13.24 -1.82
CA ILE A 152 -11.04 -13.80 -0.67
C ILE A 152 -10.49 -13.12 0.58
N LEU A 153 -11.33 -12.34 1.25
CA LEU A 153 -11.03 -11.64 2.49
C LEU A 153 -11.73 -12.38 3.66
N ASP A 154 -10.96 -13.17 4.39
CA ASP A 154 -11.45 -13.95 5.52
C ASP A 154 -11.39 -13.13 6.81
N MET A 155 -12.56 -12.84 7.36
CA MET A 155 -12.73 -12.01 8.55
C MET A 155 -12.83 -12.85 9.83
N ALA A 156 -12.59 -14.16 9.79
CA ALA A 156 -12.52 -14.99 11.00
C ALA A 156 -11.44 -14.45 11.97
N GLY A 157 -11.83 -14.14 13.21
CA GLY A 157 -10.96 -13.49 14.20
C GLY A 157 -11.01 -11.95 14.19
N PHE A 158 -11.69 -11.34 13.23
CA PHE A 158 -11.86 -9.88 13.18
C PHE A 158 -12.63 -9.38 14.40
N SER A 159 -12.11 -8.30 14.99
CA SER A 159 -12.56 -7.77 16.28
C SER A 159 -12.23 -6.29 16.39
N MET A 160 -12.72 -5.64 17.46
CA MET A 160 -12.49 -4.21 17.71
C MET A 160 -11.01 -3.80 17.69
N ARG A 161 -10.07 -4.68 18.06
CA ARG A 161 -8.62 -4.42 18.00
C ARG A 161 -8.17 -3.93 16.62
N HIS A 162 -8.78 -4.43 15.55
CA HIS A 162 -8.46 -4.07 14.17
C HIS A 162 -8.96 -2.68 13.78
N ILE A 163 -10.01 -2.18 14.46
CA ILE A 163 -10.62 -0.88 14.20
C ILE A 163 -10.02 0.18 15.13
N THR A 164 -9.71 -0.16 16.37
CA THR A 164 -9.26 0.82 17.38
C THR A 164 -7.79 1.22 17.21
N TYR A 165 -6.99 0.44 16.50
CA TYR A 165 -5.58 0.77 16.27
C TYR A 165 -5.45 1.63 15.00
N LYS A 166 -5.46 2.95 15.18
CA LYS A 166 -5.43 3.94 14.10
C LYS A 166 -4.33 3.71 13.05
N PRO A 167 -3.05 3.42 13.39
CA PRO A 167 -2.03 3.18 12.38
C PRO A 167 -2.36 2.01 11.42
N ALA A 168 -3.03 0.97 11.92
CA ALA A 168 -3.48 -0.14 11.07
C ALA A 168 -4.65 0.25 10.14
N LEU A 169 -5.56 1.12 10.60
CA LEU A 169 -6.61 1.65 9.74
C LEU A 169 -6.04 2.58 8.66
N ASP A 170 -5.18 3.52 9.06
CA ASP A 170 -4.60 4.50 8.15
C ASP A 170 -3.82 3.79 7.03
N ILE A 171 -2.98 2.81 7.37
CA ILE A 171 -2.24 2.06 6.36
C ILE A 171 -3.17 1.19 5.49
N SER A 172 -4.25 0.65 6.05
CA SER A 172 -5.23 -0.13 5.26
C SER A 172 -5.94 0.76 4.23
N PHE A 173 -6.31 1.98 4.60
CA PHE A 173 -6.94 2.94 3.69
C PHE A 173 -5.95 3.52 2.68
N GLU A 174 -4.72 3.80 3.08
CA GLU A 174 -3.66 4.20 2.16
C GLU A 174 -3.43 3.14 1.08
N MET A 175 -3.40 1.86 1.46
CA MET A 175 -3.28 0.76 0.51
C MET A 175 -4.49 0.64 -0.42
N LEU A 176 -5.70 0.86 0.09
CA LEU A 176 -6.91 0.87 -0.73
C LEU A 176 -6.88 2.00 -1.76
N GLN A 177 -6.53 3.22 -1.35
CA GLN A 177 -6.42 4.37 -2.25
C GLN A 177 -5.32 4.17 -3.29
N MET A 178 -4.16 3.65 -2.87
CA MET A 178 -3.05 3.32 -3.74
C MET A 178 -3.46 2.29 -4.79
N ASN A 179 -4.23 1.26 -4.40
CA ASN A 179 -4.77 0.27 -5.32
C ASN A 179 -5.73 0.86 -6.35
N GLU A 180 -6.69 1.68 -5.92
CA GLU A 180 -7.66 2.37 -6.79
C GLU A 180 -6.98 3.32 -7.79
N ALA A 181 -5.88 3.96 -7.38
CA ALA A 181 -5.16 4.91 -8.21
C ALA A 181 -4.20 4.25 -9.23
N ASN A 182 -3.56 3.13 -8.86
CA ASN A 182 -2.41 2.59 -9.60
C ASN A 182 -2.62 1.22 -10.27
N TYR A 183 -3.70 0.51 -9.90
CA TYR A 183 -4.01 -0.83 -10.41
C TYR A 183 -5.45 -0.92 -10.93
N PRO A 184 -5.86 -0.06 -11.88
CA PRO A 184 -7.21 -0.04 -12.41
C PRO A 184 -7.59 -1.38 -13.05
N GLU A 185 -8.86 -1.76 -12.88
CA GLU A 185 -9.45 -2.99 -13.43
C GLU A 185 -8.71 -4.30 -13.11
N PHE A 186 -7.84 -4.30 -12.10
CA PHE A 186 -7.19 -5.52 -11.62
C PHE A 186 -8.16 -6.45 -10.90
N LEU A 187 -9.11 -5.90 -10.13
CA LEU A 187 -10.06 -6.68 -9.35
C LEU A 187 -11.25 -7.14 -10.19
N ARG A 188 -11.52 -8.45 -10.22
CA ARG A 188 -12.77 -9.03 -10.75
C ARG A 188 -13.86 -9.09 -9.69
N ARG A 189 -13.52 -9.60 -8.50
CA ARG A 189 -14.47 -9.89 -7.41
C ARG A 189 -13.80 -9.89 -6.04
N VAL A 190 -14.55 -9.51 -5.01
CA VAL A 190 -14.15 -9.66 -3.60
C VAL A 190 -15.20 -10.48 -2.87
N PHE A 191 -14.79 -11.57 -2.24
CA PHE A 191 -15.57 -12.32 -1.28
C PHE A 191 -15.11 -11.95 0.12
N VAL A 192 -15.95 -11.30 0.90
CA VAL A 192 -15.74 -11.10 2.33
C VAL A 192 -16.50 -12.18 3.06
N ILE A 193 -15.79 -13.10 3.71
CA ILE A 193 -16.38 -14.26 4.39
C ILE A 193 -16.13 -14.17 5.90
N ASN A 194 -16.91 -14.91 6.68
CA ASN A 194 -16.86 -14.88 8.14
C ASN A 194 -17.00 -13.47 8.71
N ALA A 195 -17.72 -12.57 8.03
CA ALA A 195 -17.82 -11.17 8.44
C ALA A 195 -18.65 -11.03 9.72
N PRO A 196 -18.05 -10.67 10.87
CA PRO A 196 -18.83 -10.41 12.08
C PRO A 196 -19.62 -9.11 11.93
N LYS A 197 -20.67 -8.91 12.73
CA LYS A 197 -21.49 -7.67 12.67
C LYS A 197 -20.66 -6.39 12.73
N ILE A 198 -19.56 -6.40 13.49
CA ILE A 198 -18.66 -5.26 13.65
C ILE A 198 -17.90 -4.89 12.36
N TYR A 199 -17.79 -5.80 11.38
CA TYR A 199 -17.22 -5.51 10.06
C TYR A 199 -17.96 -4.37 9.34
N SER A 200 -19.26 -4.22 9.57
CA SER A 200 -20.06 -3.13 8.98
C SER A 200 -19.49 -1.74 9.27
N ILE A 201 -18.84 -1.54 10.43
CA ILE A 201 -18.14 -0.29 10.77
C ILE A 201 -16.95 -0.09 9.84
N LEU A 202 -16.07 -1.09 9.73
CA LEU A 202 -14.90 -1.02 8.85
C LEU A 202 -15.30 -0.78 7.39
N TYR A 203 -16.32 -1.49 6.89
CA TYR A 203 -16.83 -1.29 5.54
C TYR A 203 -17.39 0.12 5.32
N SER A 204 -18.07 0.68 6.32
CA SER A 204 -18.59 2.06 6.22
C SER A 204 -17.46 3.10 6.20
N LEU A 205 -16.41 2.88 6.99
CA LEU A 205 -15.22 3.74 6.99
C LEU A 205 -14.39 3.65 5.70
N SER A 206 -14.39 2.50 5.01
CA SER A 206 -13.63 2.33 3.78
C SER A 206 -14.33 2.86 2.52
N LYS A 207 -15.66 3.01 2.54
CA LYS A 207 -16.46 3.46 1.38
C LYS A 207 -15.97 4.75 0.69
N PRO A 208 -15.56 5.81 1.41
CA PRO A 208 -15.06 7.04 0.78
C PRO A 208 -13.83 6.83 -0.10
N PHE A 209 -13.08 5.74 0.12
CA PHE A 209 -11.85 5.42 -0.58
C PHE A 209 -12.05 4.41 -1.71
N MET A 210 -13.28 3.92 -1.94
CA MET A 210 -13.60 2.97 -3.00
C MET A 210 -14.39 3.64 -4.13
N HIS A 211 -14.03 3.36 -5.37
CA HIS A 211 -14.89 3.71 -6.50
C HIS A 211 -16.14 2.80 -6.54
N GLU A 212 -17.23 3.28 -7.15
CA GLU A 212 -18.48 2.52 -7.24
C GLU A 212 -18.28 1.15 -7.91
N LYS A 213 -17.48 1.10 -8.98
CA LYS A 213 -17.11 -0.13 -9.68
C LYS A 213 -16.46 -1.16 -8.74
N THR A 214 -15.64 -0.72 -7.80
CA THR A 214 -15.01 -1.59 -6.79
C THR A 214 -16.05 -2.08 -5.79
N ARG A 215 -16.91 -1.19 -5.28
CA ARG A 215 -17.98 -1.57 -4.33
C ARG A 215 -18.93 -2.61 -4.92
N ASN A 216 -19.26 -2.49 -6.21
CA ASN A 216 -20.14 -3.42 -6.93
C ASN A 216 -19.52 -4.82 -7.11
N LYS A 217 -18.21 -4.98 -6.90
CA LYS A 217 -17.49 -6.26 -6.96
C LYS A 217 -17.46 -6.98 -5.60
N VAL A 218 -17.90 -6.36 -4.52
CA VAL A 218 -17.84 -6.90 -3.15
C VAL A 218 -19.10 -7.71 -2.81
N ARG A 219 -18.92 -8.96 -2.39
CA ARG A 219 -19.96 -9.83 -1.81
C ARG A 219 -19.61 -10.14 -0.36
N ILE A 220 -20.51 -9.85 0.57
CA ILE A 220 -20.26 -9.98 2.01
C ILE A 220 -21.14 -11.09 2.59
N TYR A 221 -20.52 -12.02 3.31
CA TYR A 221 -21.17 -13.14 3.97
C TYR A 221 -20.78 -13.17 5.45
N GLY A 222 -21.76 -13.52 6.30
CA GLY A 222 -21.57 -13.65 7.74
C GLY A 222 -20.80 -14.93 8.14
N HIS A 223 -21.09 -15.45 9.32
CA HIS A 223 -20.45 -16.67 9.86
C HIS A 223 -21.04 -17.99 9.34
N ASP A 224 -22.12 -17.94 8.56
CA ASP A 224 -22.73 -19.13 7.98
C ASP A 224 -21.79 -19.75 6.93
N ALA A 225 -21.09 -20.81 7.34
CA ALA A 225 -20.09 -21.48 6.53
C ALA A 225 -20.67 -22.14 5.27
N ASP A 226 -21.86 -22.72 5.36
CA ASP A 226 -22.46 -23.39 4.22
C ASP A 226 -22.84 -22.35 3.15
N GLN A 227 -23.34 -21.19 3.58
CA GLN A 227 -23.66 -20.08 2.69
C GLN A 227 -22.43 -19.56 1.93
N TRP A 228 -21.36 -19.18 2.65
CA TRP A 228 -20.21 -18.58 1.99
C TRP A 228 -19.37 -19.60 1.21
N LYS A 229 -19.32 -20.87 1.63
CA LYS A 229 -18.67 -21.94 0.85
C LYS A 229 -19.42 -22.20 -0.45
N ALA A 230 -20.75 -22.27 -0.41
CA ALA A 230 -21.56 -22.42 -1.63
C ALA A 230 -21.31 -21.27 -2.60
N ALA A 231 -21.30 -20.03 -2.09
CA ALA A 231 -21.03 -18.85 -2.90
C ALA A 231 -19.63 -18.80 -3.52
N LEU A 232 -18.60 -19.30 -2.81
CA LEU A 232 -17.27 -19.48 -3.39
C LEU A 232 -17.31 -20.55 -4.50
N LEU A 233 -17.93 -21.70 -4.25
CA LEU A 233 -18.01 -22.79 -5.23
C LEU A 233 -18.80 -22.46 -6.50
N GLU A 234 -19.64 -21.42 -6.50
CA GLU A 234 -20.21 -20.85 -7.74
C GLU A 234 -19.10 -20.39 -8.70
N ASP A 235 -18.05 -19.79 -8.16
CA ASP A 235 -16.98 -19.15 -8.90
C ASP A 235 -15.71 -19.98 -9.02
N PHE A 236 -15.45 -20.89 -8.09
CA PHE A 236 -14.21 -21.65 -8.02
C PHE A 236 -14.42 -23.11 -8.42
N HIS A 237 -13.46 -23.68 -9.16
CA HIS A 237 -13.35 -25.12 -9.26
C HIS A 237 -12.87 -25.66 -7.89
N PRO A 238 -13.45 -26.76 -7.35
CA PRO A 238 -13.07 -27.26 -6.03
C PRO A 238 -11.56 -27.50 -5.88
N GLN A 239 -10.89 -27.98 -6.93
CA GLN A 239 -9.46 -28.31 -6.92
C GLN A 239 -8.54 -27.08 -6.84
N GLU A 240 -9.05 -25.88 -7.13
CA GLU A 240 -8.30 -24.62 -7.12
C GLU A 240 -8.55 -23.83 -5.81
N LEU A 241 -9.46 -24.29 -4.95
CA LEU A 241 -9.86 -23.63 -3.71
C LEU A 241 -9.46 -24.48 -2.48
N PRO A 242 -8.82 -23.90 -1.44
CA PRO A 242 -8.49 -24.63 -0.22
C PRO A 242 -9.69 -25.34 0.39
N ALA A 243 -9.46 -26.54 0.93
CA ALA A 243 -10.50 -27.34 1.55
C ALA A 243 -11.16 -26.64 2.76
N CYS A 244 -10.41 -25.81 3.50
CA CYS A 244 -10.98 -24.99 4.57
C CYS A 244 -12.03 -23.98 4.05
N TYR A 245 -11.96 -23.59 2.78
CA TYR A 245 -12.92 -22.72 2.11
C TYR A 245 -13.98 -23.45 1.28
N GLY A 246 -14.09 -24.78 1.44
CA GLY A 246 -15.11 -25.61 0.79
C GLY A 246 -14.67 -26.27 -0.51
N GLY A 247 -13.43 -26.07 -0.95
CA GLY A 247 -12.85 -26.79 -2.09
C GLY A 247 -12.23 -28.14 -1.70
N THR A 248 -11.23 -28.56 -2.46
CA THR A 248 -10.49 -29.82 -2.26
C THR A 248 -8.97 -29.63 -2.33
N LEU A 249 -8.47 -28.40 -2.51
CA LEU A 249 -7.04 -28.12 -2.49
C LEU A 249 -6.51 -28.29 -1.06
N THR A 250 -5.40 -29.01 -0.92
CA THR A 250 -4.67 -29.19 0.33
C THR A 250 -3.18 -29.00 0.08
N ASP A 251 -2.40 -28.81 1.14
CA ASP A 251 -0.96 -29.00 1.07
C ASP A 251 -0.60 -30.47 0.76
N PRO A 252 0.66 -30.78 0.39
CA PRO A 252 1.11 -32.15 0.14
C PRO A 252 0.92 -33.12 1.33
N ASP A 253 0.89 -32.59 2.56
CA ASP A 253 0.65 -33.35 3.80
C ASP A 253 -0.85 -33.49 4.15
N GLY A 254 -1.74 -32.97 3.30
CA GLY A 254 -3.19 -33.00 3.50
C GLY A 254 -3.74 -31.85 4.33
N ASN A 255 -2.93 -30.84 4.71
CA ASN A 255 -3.43 -29.69 5.46
C ASN A 255 -4.50 -28.91 4.66
N PRO A 256 -5.75 -28.78 5.18
CA PRO A 256 -6.84 -28.15 4.45
C PRO A 256 -6.71 -26.63 4.33
N ASN A 257 -5.78 -26.02 5.08
CA ASN A 257 -5.54 -24.58 5.06
C ASN A 257 -4.50 -24.15 4.02
N CYS A 258 -3.84 -25.06 3.31
CA CYS A 258 -2.84 -24.71 2.30
C CYS A 258 -1.77 -23.72 2.86
N ILE A 259 -1.21 -24.01 4.04
CA ILE A 259 -0.31 -23.10 4.75
C ILE A 259 1.03 -22.89 4.03
N THR A 260 1.39 -23.79 3.10
CA THR A 260 2.56 -23.61 2.23
C THR A 260 2.34 -22.51 1.18
N MET A 261 1.08 -22.19 0.88
CA MET A 261 0.67 -21.21 -0.13
C MET A 261 0.12 -19.91 0.49
N VAL A 262 -0.59 -20.04 1.62
CA VAL A 262 -1.24 -18.92 2.32
C VAL A 262 -0.87 -18.99 3.80
N ASN A 263 -0.13 -18.01 4.28
CA ASN A 263 0.27 -17.94 5.69
C ASN A 263 -0.98 -17.79 6.60
N MET A 264 -0.98 -18.42 7.78
CA MET A 264 -2.09 -18.37 8.74
C MET A 264 -2.16 -17.04 9.52
N GLY A 265 -1.12 -16.22 9.49
CA GLY A 265 -0.97 -15.05 10.33
C GLY A 265 -0.59 -15.43 11.76
N GLY A 266 -1.34 -14.90 12.72
CA GLY A 266 -1.11 -15.10 14.15
C GLY A 266 -0.52 -13.88 14.85
N GLU A 267 -0.42 -13.97 16.16
CA GLU A 267 0.18 -12.93 16.99
C GLU A 267 1.69 -12.84 16.71
N VAL A 268 2.16 -11.65 16.38
CA VAL A 268 3.59 -11.42 16.15
C VAL A 268 4.31 -11.42 17.49
N PRO A 269 5.32 -12.29 17.72
CA PRO A 269 6.07 -12.31 18.95
C PRO A 269 6.74 -10.97 19.23
N LYS A 270 6.69 -10.52 20.49
CA LYS A 270 7.26 -9.23 20.90
C LYS A 270 8.76 -9.09 20.65
N CYS A 271 9.50 -10.19 20.47
CA CYS A 271 10.91 -10.14 20.08
C CYS A 271 11.14 -9.57 18.68
N TYR A 272 10.13 -9.60 17.79
CA TYR A 272 10.17 -8.90 16.51
C TYR A 272 9.82 -7.43 16.64
N TYR A 273 9.25 -6.97 17.76
CA TYR A 273 8.85 -5.57 17.86
C TYR A 273 10.12 -4.75 17.86
N ARG A 274 10.15 -3.71 17.02
CA ARG A 274 11.22 -2.73 17.08
C ARG A 274 11.17 -2.18 18.49
N THR A 275 12.20 -2.42 19.28
CA THR A 275 12.28 -1.84 20.60
C THR A 275 12.19 -0.33 20.40
N SER A 276 11.12 0.29 20.89
CA SER A 276 11.11 1.72 21.24
C SER A 276 12.05 1.97 22.41
N LYS A 277 13.20 1.28 22.46
CA LYS A 277 14.30 1.75 23.27
C LYS A 277 14.63 3.08 22.62
N LEU A 278 14.34 4.11 23.39
CA LEU A 278 14.77 5.46 23.19
C LEU A 278 16.26 5.38 22.87
N ASP A 279 16.61 5.31 21.59
CA ASP A 279 17.99 5.38 21.17
C ASP A 279 18.35 6.86 21.21
N ALA A 280 18.51 7.36 22.46
CA ALA A 280 19.02 8.69 22.74
C ALA A 280 20.48 8.82 22.29
N THR A 281 21.13 7.70 21.99
CA THR A 281 22.52 7.66 21.54
C THR A 281 22.60 8.45 20.23
N ASN A 282 23.30 9.59 20.29
CA ASN A 282 23.44 10.56 19.19
C ASN A 282 22.16 11.33 18.78
N LYS A 283 21.12 11.38 19.62
CA LYS A 283 19.94 12.25 19.39
C LYS A 283 19.97 13.47 20.33
N ASN A 284 19.61 14.62 19.78
CA ASN A 284 19.33 15.82 20.55
C ASN A 284 17.95 15.68 21.22
N CYS A 285 17.73 16.41 22.33
CA CYS A 285 16.44 16.44 23.01
C CYS A 285 15.91 17.87 23.05
N LEU A 286 14.62 18.04 22.75
CA LEU A 286 13.92 19.30 22.77
C LEU A 286 12.58 19.13 23.50
N THR A 287 12.33 19.96 24.50
CA THR A 287 11.02 19.98 25.18
C THR A 287 10.14 21.05 24.55
N ILE A 288 9.00 20.64 24.01
CA ILE A 288 8.01 21.54 23.40
C ILE A 288 6.85 21.71 24.36
N SER A 289 6.63 22.94 24.81
CA SER A 289 5.55 23.27 25.73
C SER A 289 4.17 22.98 25.12
N SER A 290 3.17 22.81 25.98
CA SER A 290 1.79 22.66 25.53
C SER A 290 1.34 23.95 24.83
N GLY A 291 0.73 23.85 23.65
CA GLY A 291 0.27 25.03 22.91
C GLY A 291 1.36 25.76 22.11
N SER A 292 2.60 25.26 22.10
CA SER A 292 3.73 25.89 21.39
C SER A 292 4.25 25.02 20.24
N LYS A 293 5.15 25.61 19.45
CA LYS A 293 5.89 24.94 18.39
C LYS A 293 7.36 25.37 18.44
N GLU A 294 8.24 24.52 17.97
CA GLU A 294 9.67 24.79 17.87
C GLU A 294 10.14 24.60 16.43
N GLN A 295 11.08 25.43 16.02
CA GLN A 295 11.61 25.45 14.65
C GLN A 295 13.14 25.35 14.68
N LEU A 296 13.68 24.41 13.92
CA LEU A 296 15.10 24.21 13.74
C LEU A 296 15.48 24.58 12.30
N GLU A 297 16.43 25.50 12.14
CA GLU A 297 16.88 25.96 10.83
C GLU A 297 18.14 25.20 10.39
N PHE A 298 18.11 24.65 9.18
CA PHE A 298 19.22 23.93 8.57
C PHE A 298 19.60 24.58 7.24
N GLN A 299 20.86 24.99 7.11
CA GLN A 299 21.36 25.60 5.89
C GLN A 299 21.77 24.52 4.88
N VAL A 300 21.08 24.47 3.74
CA VAL A 300 21.43 23.63 2.60
C VAL A 300 22.28 24.45 1.63
N THR A 301 23.42 23.89 1.24
CA THR A 301 24.41 24.58 0.39
C THR A 301 24.40 24.12 -1.05
N GLN A 302 23.90 22.91 -1.33
CA GLN A 302 23.79 22.37 -2.68
C GLN A 302 22.39 21.82 -2.92
N ALA A 303 21.84 22.11 -4.10
CA ALA A 303 20.60 21.48 -4.54
C ALA A 303 20.85 19.97 -4.76
N GLY A 304 19.94 19.14 -4.30
CA GLY A 304 20.05 17.68 -4.32
C GLY A 304 20.59 17.05 -3.03
N ASP A 305 21.13 17.86 -2.10
CA ASP A 305 21.48 17.40 -0.75
C ASP A 305 20.30 16.71 -0.08
N ILE A 306 20.58 15.70 0.76
CA ILE A 306 19.53 14.88 1.38
C ILE A 306 19.38 15.30 2.83
N LEU A 307 18.25 15.92 3.17
CA LEU A 307 17.87 16.19 4.55
C LEU A 307 17.16 14.95 5.10
N LYS A 308 17.72 14.36 6.16
CA LYS A 308 17.20 13.17 6.84
C LYS A 308 16.77 13.52 8.25
N TRP A 309 15.70 12.90 8.71
CA TRP A 309 15.25 13.00 10.10
C TRP A 309 14.93 11.63 10.68
N ASP A 310 15.17 11.52 11.97
CA ASP A 310 14.70 10.45 12.84
C ASP A 310 14.36 11.07 14.18
N PHE A 311 13.10 11.05 14.58
CA PHE A 311 12.68 11.54 15.88
C PHE A 311 11.61 10.69 16.54
N HIS A 312 11.56 10.80 17.86
CA HIS A 312 10.54 10.16 18.68
C HIS A 312 10.07 11.16 19.75
N SER A 313 8.80 11.05 20.15
CA SER A 313 8.24 11.86 21.24
C SER A 313 7.93 11.02 22.50
N GLU A 314 8.18 11.61 23.66
CA GLU A 314 7.57 11.16 24.91
C GLU A 314 6.20 11.83 25.08
N GLY A 315 5.15 11.03 25.29
CA GLY A 315 3.88 11.52 25.81
C GLY A 315 2.77 11.80 24.79
N GLY A 316 2.90 11.35 23.54
CA GLY A 316 1.84 11.39 22.52
C GLY A 316 2.36 11.80 21.15
N ASP A 317 1.48 11.93 20.17
CA ASP A 317 1.83 12.37 18.82
C ASP A 317 2.37 13.81 18.77
N ILE A 318 3.06 14.21 17.72
CA ILE A 318 3.48 15.61 17.47
C ILE A 318 3.09 15.98 16.04
N ALA A 319 2.78 17.23 15.76
CA ALA A 319 2.69 17.68 14.37
C ALA A 319 4.10 17.97 13.85
N PHE A 320 4.41 17.51 12.65
CA PHE A 320 5.72 17.64 12.03
C PHE A 320 5.58 18.21 10.63
N ALA A 321 6.48 19.12 10.28
CA ALA A 321 6.55 19.71 8.95
C ALA A 321 8.00 20.11 8.61
N ILE A 322 8.31 20.19 7.33
CA ILE A 322 9.55 20.77 6.83
C ILE A 322 9.19 21.83 5.79
N TYR A 323 9.76 23.02 5.95
CA TYR A 323 9.56 24.14 5.04
C TYR A 323 10.88 24.58 4.42
N ARG A 324 10.85 25.14 3.21
CA ARG A 324 11.93 25.97 2.67
C ARG A 324 11.62 27.44 2.90
N LYS A 325 12.58 28.20 3.41
CA LYS A 325 12.44 29.63 3.67
C LYS A 325 12.80 30.43 2.41
N GLU A 326 11.85 31.20 1.89
CA GLU A 326 12.03 32.12 0.75
C GLU A 326 11.48 33.49 1.11
N ASP A 327 12.31 34.54 1.08
CA ASP A 327 11.89 35.93 1.33
C ASP A 327 10.97 36.10 2.56
N SER A 328 11.25 35.36 3.64
CA SER A 328 10.49 35.27 4.89
C SER A 328 9.18 34.46 4.85
N GLN A 329 8.84 33.85 3.73
CA GLN A 329 7.77 32.86 3.61
C GLN A 329 8.30 31.44 3.85
N LEU A 330 7.46 30.59 4.43
CA LEU A 330 7.73 29.16 4.64
C LEU A 330 6.94 28.35 3.62
N ILE A 331 7.64 27.78 2.64
CA ILE A 331 7.06 26.95 1.59
C ILE A 331 7.11 25.50 2.06
N PRO A 332 5.97 24.80 2.21
CA PRO A 332 5.96 23.43 2.72
C PRO A 332 6.61 22.46 1.73
N VAL A 333 7.57 21.69 2.23
CA VAL A 333 8.26 20.60 1.51
C VAL A 333 7.81 19.24 2.03
N VAL A 334 7.67 19.11 3.36
CA VAL A 334 6.96 18.02 4.02
C VAL A 334 5.68 18.61 4.62
N PRO A 335 4.49 18.11 4.27
CA PRO A 335 3.22 18.61 4.79
C PRO A 335 3.14 18.57 6.32
N HIS A 336 2.40 19.52 6.90
CA HIS A 336 2.13 19.55 8.33
C HIS A 336 1.15 18.45 8.71
N GLU A 337 1.66 17.40 9.35
CA GLU A 337 0.88 16.22 9.72
C GLU A 337 1.15 15.79 11.16
N ARG A 338 0.12 15.27 11.83
CA ARG A 338 0.24 14.66 13.15
C ARG A 338 0.79 13.24 13.02
N VAL A 339 1.95 13.00 13.63
CA VAL A 339 2.63 11.71 13.60
C VAL A 339 2.61 11.06 14.99
N ASP A 340 2.23 9.79 15.04
CA ASP A 340 2.21 8.97 16.27
C ASP A 340 3.64 8.53 16.69
N CYS A 341 4.58 9.48 16.76
CA CYS A 341 6.02 9.20 16.96
C CYS A 341 6.39 8.72 18.39
N HIS A 342 5.39 8.57 19.26
CA HIS A 342 5.49 7.89 20.55
C HIS A 342 5.28 6.38 20.46
N VAL A 343 4.72 5.88 19.34
CA VAL A 343 4.47 4.45 19.09
C VAL A 343 5.61 3.83 18.28
N SER A 344 6.14 4.57 17.30
CA SER A 344 7.30 4.25 16.48
C SER A 344 8.02 5.55 16.19
N SER A 345 9.35 5.57 16.19
CA SER A 345 10.09 6.74 15.68
C SER A 345 9.58 7.12 14.28
N GLU A 346 9.47 8.42 14.05
CA GLU A 346 9.18 9.00 12.74
C GLU A 346 10.52 9.27 12.05
N GLU A 347 10.69 8.68 10.88
CA GLU A 347 11.91 8.74 10.11
C GLU A 347 11.59 9.05 8.65
N GLY A 348 12.41 9.89 8.02
CA GLY A 348 12.23 10.18 6.60
C GLY A 348 13.40 10.96 6.02
N GLU A 349 13.30 11.18 4.72
CA GLU A 349 14.29 11.95 3.98
C GLU A 349 13.62 12.72 2.83
N ILE A 350 14.20 13.86 2.49
CA ILE A 350 13.86 14.62 1.28
C ILE A 350 15.14 14.96 0.53
N HIS A 351 15.04 15.03 -0.79
CA HIS A 351 16.03 15.71 -1.61
C HIS A 351 15.69 17.19 -1.61
N CYS A 352 16.61 18.02 -1.14
CA CYS A 352 16.48 19.47 -1.13
C CYS A 352 16.45 19.98 -2.57
N ASP A 353 15.35 20.60 -2.98
CA ASP A 353 15.10 21.04 -4.35
C ASP A 353 15.85 22.34 -4.71
N GLY A 354 16.32 23.07 -3.71
CA GLY A 354 17.14 24.26 -3.85
C GLY A 354 18.06 24.50 -2.66
N THR A 355 19.01 25.42 -2.83
CA THR A 355 19.84 25.94 -1.75
C THR A 355 19.04 26.91 -0.89
N GLY A 356 19.42 27.06 0.38
CA GLY A 356 18.71 27.95 1.31
C GLY A 356 18.49 27.34 2.68
N VAL A 357 17.63 27.97 3.48
CA VAL A 357 17.32 27.52 4.83
C VAL A 357 16.09 26.62 4.79
N TYR A 358 16.22 25.41 5.30
CA TYR A 358 15.12 24.49 5.54
C TYR A 358 14.77 24.53 7.03
N VAL A 359 13.49 24.72 7.32
CA VAL A 359 12.96 24.84 8.67
C VAL A 359 12.22 23.55 9.01
N VAL A 360 12.75 22.81 9.98
CA VAL A 360 12.07 21.64 10.55
C VAL A 360 11.24 22.11 11.74
N GLU A 361 9.94 21.89 11.68
CA GLU A 361 8.98 22.33 12.69
C GLU A 361 8.40 21.14 13.45
N PHE A 362 8.46 21.22 14.78
CA PHE A 362 7.72 20.35 15.68
C PHE A 362 6.65 21.17 16.38
N ASP A 363 5.39 20.80 16.20
CA ASP A 363 4.23 21.56 16.63
C ASP A 363 3.40 20.79 17.67
N ASN A 364 3.29 21.36 18.86
CA ASN A 364 2.51 20.88 19.99
C ASN A 364 1.32 21.81 20.33
N SER A 365 0.91 22.66 19.39
CA SER A 365 -0.17 23.64 19.54
C SER A 365 -1.51 23.02 19.92
N PHE A 366 -1.73 21.75 19.58
CA PHE A 366 -2.97 21.01 19.85
C PHE A 366 -3.02 20.33 21.23
N SER A 367 -1.91 20.29 21.97
CA SER A 367 -1.94 19.77 23.35
C SER A 367 -2.38 20.84 24.32
N TYR A 368 -3.31 20.50 25.21
CA TYR A 368 -3.83 21.44 26.21
C TYR A 368 -3.06 21.43 27.54
N PHE A 369 -2.44 20.30 27.91
CA PHE A 369 -1.87 20.13 29.26
C PHE A 369 -0.50 19.43 29.30
N ARG A 370 0.09 19.08 28.16
CA ARG A 370 1.30 18.23 28.13
C ARG A 370 2.36 18.84 27.23
N SER A 371 3.51 19.15 27.82
CA SER A 371 4.75 19.30 27.08
C SER A 371 5.20 17.94 26.54
N LYS A 372 5.94 17.96 25.43
CA LYS A 372 6.48 16.75 24.79
C LYS A 372 7.99 16.87 24.68
N ASN A 373 8.70 15.83 25.12
CA ASN A 373 10.12 15.71 24.84
C ASN A 373 10.27 15.04 23.47
N ILE A 374 10.93 15.71 22.55
CA ILE A 374 11.27 15.21 21.23
C ILE A 374 12.75 14.88 21.22
N TRP A 375 13.07 13.59 21.02
CA TRP A 375 14.42 13.13 20.79
C TRP A 375 14.63 12.98 19.29
N TYR A 376 15.55 13.75 18.71
CA TYR A 376 15.72 13.82 17.26
C TYR A 376 17.19 13.75 16.81
N ALA A 377 17.41 13.14 15.66
CA ALA A 377 18.60 13.29 14.83
C ALA A 377 18.16 13.83 13.47
N ILE A 378 18.69 14.98 13.07
CA ILE A 378 18.45 15.56 11.74
C ILE A 378 19.82 15.84 11.13
N THR A 379 20.04 15.34 9.92
CA THR A 379 21.32 15.51 9.20
C THR A 379 21.07 15.98 7.77
N ILE A 380 22.06 16.65 7.20
CA ILE A 380 22.13 16.95 5.77
C ILE A 380 23.32 16.18 5.23
N ASP A 381 23.05 15.24 4.33
CA ASP A 381 24.09 14.49 3.62
C ASP A 381 24.29 15.13 2.24
N SER A 382 25.54 15.50 1.92
CA SER A 382 25.84 16.06 0.60
C SER A 382 25.60 15.04 -0.50
N SER A 383 24.94 15.46 -1.58
CA SER A 383 24.82 14.62 -2.76
C SER A 383 26.21 14.42 -3.38
N ILE A 384 26.62 13.16 -3.62
CA ILE A 384 27.89 12.89 -4.29
C ILE A 384 27.76 13.44 -5.71
N PRO A 385 28.64 14.35 -6.17
CA PRO A 385 28.59 14.80 -7.55
C PRO A 385 28.78 13.59 -8.46
N VAL A 386 27.79 13.35 -9.31
CA VAL A 386 27.94 12.43 -10.43
C VAL A 386 29.16 12.92 -11.20
N ARG A 387 30.25 12.15 -11.16
CA ARG A 387 31.37 12.37 -12.07
C ARG A 387 30.77 12.31 -13.47
N GLN A 388 30.68 13.47 -14.13
CA GLN A 388 30.62 13.50 -15.59
C GLN A 388 31.84 12.71 -16.05
N ASN A 389 31.61 11.52 -16.59
CA ASN A 389 32.65 10.80 -17.28
C ASN A 389 33.01 11.64 -18.51
N ASP A 390 34.16 12.28 -18.47
CA ASP A 390 34.88 12.74 -19.64
C ASP A 390 35.24 11.50 -20.50
N LYS A 391 34.47 11.27 -21.56
CA LYS A 391 34.91 11.05 -22.96
C LYS A 391 33.82 10.43 -23.83
#